data_AF-A0A2S8FZF9-F1
#
_entry.id   AF-A0A2S8FZF9-F1
#
_cell.length_a   1.000
_cell.length_b   1.000
_cell.length_c   1.000
_cell.angle_alpha   90.00
_cell.angle_beta   90.00
_cell.angle_gamma   90.00
#
_symmetry.space_group_name_H-M   'P 1'
#
loop_
_entity.id
_entity.type
_entity.pdbx_description
1 polymer ?
#
loop_
_entity_poly.entity_id
_entity_poly.type
_entity_poly.pdbx_seq_one_letter_code
_entity_poly.pdbx_strand_id
1 'polypeptide(L)'
;MIDHQRGRQEAGLLDNLKTGLKVKRRILLGKLPTTLRAVELRRGAFRRMLEAAIIDLRGEIGLLEAAAVSECTYWVSSVAMADWILRHKLNDLSGTELSQIARQQAASMGRCRSVMAELLQDEKKASSLLEEIQRRFDAQEAIE
;
A
#
# COMPACT_ATOMS: atom_id res chain seq x y z
N MET A 1 -18.79 -29.38 -35.61
CA MET A 1 -20.09 -29.48 -34.92
C MET A 1 -19.79 -29.83 -33.47
N ILE A 2 -19.74 -28.86 -32.54
CA ILE A 2 -20.90 -28.25 -31.83
C ILE A 2 -21.55 -29.33 -30.93
N ASP A 3 -21.71 -29.24 -29.60
CA ASP A 3 -21.77 -28.08 -28.71
C ASP A 3 -21.51 -28.41 -27.23
N HIS A 4 -21.27 -27.33 -26.49
CA HIS A 4 -21.54 -27.03 -25.07
C HIS A 4 -22.11 -28.10 -24.12
N GLN A 5 -21.48 -28.25 -22.95
CA GLN A 5 -22.07 -27.86 -21.64
C GLN A 5 -20.96 -27.58 -20.59
N ARG A 6 -20.54 -26.31 -20.49
CA ARG A 6 -20.01 -25.71 -19.26
C ARG A 6 -21.21 -25.23 -18.46
N GLY A 7 -21.38 -25.67 -17.21
CA GLY A 7 -22.43 -25.10 -16.37
C GLY A 7 -22.58 -25.72 -14.99
N ARG A 8 -22.21 -24.94 -13.97
CA ARG A 8 -22.79 -24.94 -12.62
C ARG A 8 -22.53 -26.16 -11.73
N GLN A 9 -21.42 -26.14 -10.99
CA GLN A 9 -21.34 -26.86 -9.71
C GLN A 9 -20.90 -26.01 -8.49
N GLU A 10 -20.63 -24.70 -8.63
CA GLU A 10 -20.21 -23.86 -7.48
C GLU A 10 -21.25 -22.80 -7.05
N ALA A 11 -22.52 -22.95 -7.43
CA ALA A 11 -23.58 -22.01 -7.05
C ALA A 11 -24.35 -22.40 -5.76
N GLY A 12 -23.95 -23.48 -5.08
CA GLY A 12 -24.72 -24.05 -3.96
C GLY A 12 -24.31 -23.66 -2.54
N LEU A 13 -23.18 -22.98 -2.34
CA LEU A 13 -22.68 -22.62 -0.99
C LEU A 13 -23.18 -21.25 -0.49
N LEU A 14 -24.00 -20.54 -1.30
CA LEU A 14 -24.38 -19.14 -1.04
C LEU A 14 -25.84 -18.94 -0.57
N ASP A 15 -26.71 -19.95 -0.63
CA ASP A 15 -28.15 -19.72 -0.41
C ASP A 15 -28.73 -20.16 0.96
N ASN A 16 -27.94 -20.82 1.83
CA ASN A 16 -28.47 -21.46 3.05
C ASN A 16 -28.01 -20.88 4.41
N LEU A 17 -27.58 -19.62 4.50
CA LEU A 17 -27.43 -18.94 5.81
C LEU A 17 -28.31 -17.69 5.92
N LYS A 18 -29.59 -17.88 5.59
CA LYS A 18 -30.75 -17.01 5.88
C LYS A 18 -31.16 -17.03 7.36
N THR A 19 -30.21 -17.16 8.30
CA THR A 19 -30.50 -17.12 9.75
C THR A 19 -29.65 -16.07 10.45
N GLY A 20 -30.20 -14.87 10.59
CA GLY A 20 -30.08 -14.01 11.79
C GLY A 20 -28.71 -13.52 12.29
N LEU A 21 -27.58 -13.96 11.74
CA LEU A 21 -26.27 -13.44 12.12
C LEU A 21 -25.92 -12.24 11.24
N LYS A 22 -26.05 -11.04 11.80
CA LYS A 22 -25.32 -9.86 11.32
C LYS A 22 -23.86 -10.27 11.16
N VAL A 23 -23.40 -10.46 9.93
CA VAL A 23 -22.00 -10.77 9.61
C VAL A 23 -21.17 -9.57 10.08
N LYS A 24 -20.70 -9.62 11.34
CA LYS A 24 -19.73 -8.69 11.88
C LYS A 24 -18.43 -8.90 11.10
N ARG A 25 -18.22 -8.03 10.10
CA ARG A 25 -16.98 -7.76 9.36
C ARG A 25 -16.00 -8.95 9.33
N ARG A 26 -16.10 -9.83 8.32
CA ARG A 26 -15.02 -10.77 8.00
C ARG A 26 -13.75 -9.97 7.69
N ILE A 27 -12.72 -10.13 8.51
CA ILE A 27 -11.36 -9.73 8.14
C ILE A 27 -10.89 -10.76 7.12
N LEU A 28 -10.80 -10.35 5.86
CA LEU A 28 -10.18 -11.19 4.82
C LEU A 28 -8.66 -11.10 5.02
N LEU A 29 -7.99 -12.25 5.06
CA LEU A 29 -6.52 -12.32 5.09
C LEU A 29 -5.95 -11.43 3.98
N GLY A 30 -5.09 -10.49 4.37
CA GLY A 30 -4.44 -9.54 3.46
C GLY A 30 -5.22 -8.25 3.17
N LYS A 31 -6.40 -8.03 3.75
CA LYS A 31 -7.12 -6.74 3.66
C LYS A 31 -7.13 -6.02 4.99
N LEU A 32 -6.75 -4.74 4.95
CA LEU A 32 -6.94 -3.88 6.11
C LEU A 32 -8.44 -3.69 6.42
N PRO A 33 -8.79 -3.42 7.70
CA PRO A 33 -10.14 -3.02 8.07
C PRO A 33 -10.65 -1.85 7.22
N THR A 34 -11.97 -1.76 7.01
CA THR A 34 -12.57 -0.72 6.18
C THR A 34 -12.22 0.71 6.62
N THR A 35 -11.92 0.91 7.90
CA THR A 35 -11.46 2.18 8.46
C THR A 35 -10.10 2.63 7.92
N LEU A 36 -9.29 1.69 7.45
CA LEU A 36 -7.97 1.91 6.85
C LEU A 36 -8.01 1.79 5.31
N ARG A 37 -9.19 1.91 4.68
CA ARG A 37 -9.31 1.84 3.22
C ARG A 37 -8.46 2.92 2.52
N ALA A 38 -8.31 4.10 3.12
CA ALA A 38 -7.43 5.14 2.59
C ALA A 38 -5.95 4.68 2.51
N VAL A 39 -5.49 3.90 3.49
CA VAL A 39 -4.14 3.30 3.49
C VAL A 39 -3.95 2.33 2.33
N GLU A 40 -4.96 1.49 2.05
CA GLU A 40 -4.94 0.57 0.91
C GLU A 40 -4.87 1.31 -0.44
N LEU A 41 -5.65 2.38 -0.58
CA LEU A 41 -5.65 3.20 -1.79
C LEU A 41 -4.29 3.87 -1.99
N ARG A 42 -3.75 4.47 -0.92
CA ARG A 42 -2.42 5.09 -0.91
C ARG A 42 -1.32 4.09 -1.28
N ARG A 43 -1.35 2.90 -0.68
CA ARG A 43 -0.44 1.79 -1.01
C ARG A 43 -0.49 1.45 -2.50
N GLY A 44 -1.69 1.29 -3.06
CA GLY A 44 -1.88 0.96 -4.47
C GLY A 44 -1.42 2.07 -5.41
N ALA A 45 -1.69 3.34 -5.07
CA ALA A 45 -1.24 4.49 -5.85
C ALA A 45 0.28 4.61 -5.85
N PHE A 46 0.91 4.57 -4.68
CA PHE A 46 2.37 4.61 -4.54
C PHE A 46 3.03 3.50 -5.35
N ARG A 47 2.54 2.26 -5.24
CA ARG A 47 3.06 1.12 -5.99
C ARG A 47 3.03 1.38 -7.50
N ARG A 48 1.89 1.81 -8.04
CA ARG A 48 1.77 2.09 -9.49
C ARG A 48 2.71 3.21 -9.94
N MET A 49 2.87 4.26 -9.13
CA MET A 49 3.77 5.38 -9.45
C MET A 49 5.23 4.94 -9.43
N LEU A 50 5.61 4.10 -8.47
CA LEU A 50 6.96 3.56 -8.38
C LEU A 50 7.26 2.58 -9.53
N GLU A 51 6.32 1.68 -9.84
CA GLU A 51 6.43 0.77 -10.99
C GLU A 51 6.59 1.55 -12.30
N ALA A 52 5.74 2.56 -12.54
CA ALA A 52 5.84 3.42 -13.72
C ALA A 52 7.21 4.13 -13.81
N ALA A 53 7.68 4.69 -12.70
CA ALA A 53 8.97 5.36 -12.67
C ALA A 53 10.16 4.42 -12.91
N ILE A 54 10.09 3.18 -12.42
CA ILE A 54 11.12 2.18 -12.68
C ILE A 54 11.10 1.76 -14.16
N ILE A 55 9.92 1.59 -14.75
CA ILE A 55 9.77 1.32 -16.19
C ILE A 55 10.35 2.47 -17.01
N ASP A 56 10.07 3.71 -16.66
CA ASP A 56 10.62 4.88 -17.36
C ASP A 56 12.16 4.93 -17.30
N LEU A 57 12.74 4.46 -16.19
CA LEU A 57 14.18 4.45 -15.97
C LEU A 57 14.91 3.24 -16.56
N ARG A 58 14.27 2.07 -16.61
CA ARG A 58 14.92 0.78 -16.92
C ARG A 58 14.29 0.03 -18.09
N GLY A 59 13.16 0.49 -18.61
CA GLY A 59 12.40 -0.11 -19.70
C GLY A 59 11.47 -1.26 -19.28
N GLU A 60 11.81 -1.98 -18.21
CA GLU A 60 11.04 -3.13 -17.72
C GLU A 60 11.15 -3.33 -16.20
N ILE A 61 10.28 -4.17 -15.65
CA ILE A 61 10.32 -4.63 -14.26
C ILE A 61 10.75 -6.10 -14.26
N GLY A 62 12.00 -6.33 -13.88
CA GLY A 62 12.53 -7.66 -13.61
C GLY A 62 12.23 -8.11 -12.17
N LEU A 63 12.85 -9.21 -11.79
CA LEU A 63 12.66 -9.81 -10.47
C LEU A 63 13.15 -8.90 -9.33
N LEU A 64 14.28 -8.23 -9.52
CA LEU A 64 14.88 -7.34 -8.51
C LEU A 64 14.05 -6.08 -8.33
N GLU A 65 13.59 -5.47 -9.42
CA GLU A 65 12.70 -4.32 -9.41
C GLU A 65 11.38 -4.66 -8.71
N ALA A 66 10.78 -5.81 -9.03
CA ALA A 66 9.56 -6.26 -8.39
C ALA A 66 9.71 -6.49 -6.87
N ALA A 67 10.86 -7.04 -6.44
CA ALA A 67 11.19 -7.20 -5.03
C ALA A 67 11.33 -5.85 -4.33
N ALA A 68 12.09 -4.92 -4.92
CA ALA A 68 12.30 -3.57 -4.41
C ALA A 68 10.97 -2.79 -4.30
N VAL A 69 10.12 -2.85 -5.33
CA VAL A 69 8.78 -2.25 -5.32
C VAL A 69 7.94 -2.82 -4.18
N SER A 70 7.94 -4.14 -4.02
CA SER A 70 7.15 -4.81 -2.98
C SER A 70 7.59 -4.39 -1.59
N GLU A 71 8.90 -4.34 -1.35
CA GLU A 71 9.46 -3.89 -0.07
C GLU A 71 9.18 -2.41 0.20
N CYS A 72 9.40 -1.54 -0.80
CA CYS A 72 9.07 -0.11 -0.67
C CYS A 72 7.59 0.11 -0.37
N THR A 73 6.71 -0.63 -1.06
CA THR A 73 5.26 -0.57 -0.86
C THR A 73 4.87 -1.01 0.56
N TYR A 74 5.55 -2.01 1.12
CA TYR A 74 5.37 -2.42 2.51
C TYR A 74 5.73 -1.30 3.49
N TRP A 75 6.90 -0.68 3.32
CA TRP A 75 7.34 0.41 4.20
C TRP A 75 6.45 1.66 4.09
N VAL A 76 5.99 2.01 2.89
CA VAL A 76 5.04 3.12 2.69
C VAL A 76 3.68 2.82 3.32
N SER A 77 3.26 1.56 3.36
CA SER A 77 2.03 1.18 4.08
C SER A 77 2.14 1.49 5.57
N SER A 78 3.30 1.23 6.18
CA SER A 78 3.59 1.59 7.58
C SER A 78 3.50 3.11 7.81
N VAL A 79 4.04 3.91 6.88
CA VAL A 79 3.95 5.39 6.94
C VAL A 79 2.49 5.86 6.81
N ALA A 80 1.73 5.31 5.87
CA ALA A 80 0.33 5.66 5.67
C ALA A 80 -0.55 5.27 6.88
N MET A 81 -0.24 4.16 7.56
CA MET A 81 -0.90 3.82 8.83
C MET A 81 -0.55 4.81 9.94
N ALA A 82 0.71 5.20 10.06
CA ALA A 82 1.15 6.23 10.99
C ALA A 82 0.44 7.57 10.74
N ASP A 83 0.35 8.02 9.49
CA ASP A 83 -0.38 9.23 9.11
C ASP A 83 -1.86 9.12 9.48
N TRP A 84 -2.49 7.97 9.23
CA TRP A 84 -3.88 7.75 9.61
C TRP A 84 -4.07 7.87 11.14
N ILE A 85 -3.16 7.28 11.93
CA ILE A 85 -3.19 7.38 13.40
C ILE A 85 -3.06 8.84 13.83
N LEU A 86 -2.09 9.58 13.27
CA LEU A 86 -1.89 11.00 13.59
C LEU A 86 -3.12 11.85 13.23
N ARG A 87 -3.80 11.56 12.11
CA ARG A 87 -5.01 12.31 11.71
C ARG A 87 -6.21 12.03 12.62
N HIS A 88 -6.38 10.80 13.11
CA HIS A 88 -7.61 10.38 13.79
C HIS A 88 -7.50 10.25 15.31
N LYS A 89 -6.27 10.13 15.84
CA LYS A 89 -6.02 9.86 17.26
C LYS A 89 -5.04 10.83 17.89
N LEU A 90 -4.74 11.97 17.25
CA LEU A 90 -3.74 12.92 17.74
C LEU A 90 -3.91 13.27 19.22
N ASN A 91 -5.15 13.55 19.62
CA ASN A 91 -5.49 13.99 20.98
C ASN A 91 -5.43 12.85 22.00
N ASP A 92 -5.42 11.60 21.55
CA ASP A 92 -5.34 10.41 22.41
C ASP A 92 -3.89 9.94 22.62
N LEU A 93 -2.92 10.54 21.90
CA LEU A 93 -1.53 10.12 21.92
C LEU A 93 -0.72 10.93 22.93
N SER A 94 0.08 10.23 23.73
CA SER A 94 1.11 10.84 24.56
C SER A 94 2.28 11.37 23.70
N GLY A 95 3.05 12.30 24.25
CA GLY A 95 4.26 12.81 23.58
C GLY A 95 5.28 11.70 23.24
N THR A 96 5.37 10.65 24.05
CA THR A 96 6.23 9.49 23.78
C THR A 96 5.74 8.69 22.57
N GLU A 97 4.43 8.48 22.44
CA GLU A 97 3.85 7.79 21.29
C GLU A 97 4.02 8.60 20.00
N LEU A 98 3.83 9.93 20.06
CA LEU A 98 4.10 10.82 18.92
C LEU A 98 5.56 10.71 18.46
N SER A 99 6.50 10.70 19.41
CA SER A 99 7.93 10.52 19.10
C SER A 99 8.23 9.15 18.50
N GLN A 100 7.57 8.08 18.97
CA GLN A 100 7.70 6.74 18.39
C GLN A 100 7.15 6.67 16.97
N ILE A 101 5.98 7.27 16.73
CA ILE A 101 5.37 7.33 15.39
C ILE A 101 6.29 8.08 14.42
N ALA A 102 6.80 9.26 14.81
CA ALA A 102 7.72 10.04 13.98
C ALA A 102 9.00 9.25 13.64
N ARG A 103 9.59 8.55 14.63
CA ARG A 103 10.75 7.66 14.41
C ARG A 103 10.43 6.52 13.46
N GLN A 104 9.25 5.90 13.61
CA GLN A 104 8.82 4.80 12.74
C GLN A 104 8.62 5.26 11.30
N GLN A 105 8.06 6.45 11.09
CA GLN A 105 7.92 7.03 9.75
C GLN A 105 9.28 7.31 9.11
N ALA A 106 10.19 7.95 9.85
CA ALA A 106 11.55 8.22 9.37
C ALA A 106 12.32 6.94 9.03
N ALA A 107 12.21 5.91 9.89
CA ALA A 107 12.84 4.60 9.66
C ALA A 107 12.25 3.89 8.43
N SER A 108 10.93 3.90 8.27
CA SER A 108 10.25 3.27 7.12
C SER A 108 10.66 3.94 5.80
N MET A 109 10.67 5.27 5.75
CA MET A 109 11.14 6.01 4.57
C MET A 109 12.64 5.87 4.34
N GLY A 110 13.44 5.74 5.40
CA GLY A 110 14.86 5.40 5.31
C GLY A 110 15.10 4.04 4.66
N ARG A 111 14.31 3.01 5.03
CA ARG A 111 14.38 1.68 4.42
C ARG A 111 13.99 1.72 2.94
N CYS A 112 12.90 2.39 2.60
CA CYS A 112 12.49 2.59 1.21
C CYS A 112 13.59 3.27 0.37
N ARG A 113 14.24 4.31 0.91
CA ARG A 113 15.38 4.96 0.25
C ARG A 113 16.57 4.02 0.07
N SER A 114 16.93 3.24 1.09
CA SER A 114 18.03 2.27 0.99
C SER A 114 17.80 1.25 -0.12
N VAL A 115 16.61 0.64 -0.15
CA VAL A 115 16.23 -0.35 -1.17
C VAL A 115 16.31 0.25 -2.57
N MET A 116 15.81 1.46 -2.76
CA MET A 116 15.88 2.13 -4.06
C MET A 116 17.30 2.57 -4.43
N ALA A 117 18.12 2.98 -3.45
CA ALA A 117 19.51 3.34 -3.66
C ALA A 117 20.33 2.12 -4.10
N GLU A 118 20.08 0.96 -3.50
CA GLU A 118 20.69 -0.32 -3.91
C GLU A 118 20.26 -0.72 -5.32
N LEU A 119 18.96 -0.63 -5.65
CA LEU A 119 18.44 -0.96 -6.96
C LEU A 119 19.00 -0.05 -8.07
N LEU A 120 19.09 1.25 -7.80
CA LEU A 120 19.53 2.25 -8.76
C LEU A 120 21.05 2.47 -8.76
N GLN A 121 21.75 1.91 -7.76
CA GLN A 121 23.17 2.17 -7.49
C GLN A 121 23.49 3.68 -7.39
N ASP A 122 22.50 4.47 -6.99
CA ASP A 122 22.57 5.93 -6.92
C ASP A 122 21.59 6.45 -5.85
N GLU A 123 22.15 6.85 -4.71
CA GLU A 123 21.39 7.36 -3.56
C GLU A 123 20.68 8.70 -3.87
N LYS A 124 21.29 9.56 -4.69
CA LYS A 124 20.71 10.86 -5.05
C LYS A 124 19.53 10.68 -5.97
N LYS A 125 19.65 9.79 -6.96
CA LYS A 125 18.57 9.45 -7.88
C LYS A 125 17.41 8.78 -7.15
N ALA A 126 17.69 7.86 -6.24
CA ALA A 126 16.68 7.22 -5.39
C ALA A 126 15.91 8.22 -4.54
N SER A 127 16.62 9.14 -3.87
CA SER A 127 16.00 10.17 -3.04
C SER A 127 15.13 11.12 -3.87
N SER A 128 15.65 11.59 -5.02
CA SER A 128 14.92 12.49 -5.93
C SER A 128 13.65 11.84 -6.46
N LEU A 129 13.72 10.56 -6.84
CA LEU A 129 12.57 9.81 -7.34
C LEU A 129 11.48 9.66 -6.28
N LEU A 130 11.87 9.28 -5.06
CA LEU A 130 10.91 9.09 -3.97
C LEU A 130 10.28 10.40 -3.52
N GLU A 131 11.04 11.50 -3.52
CA GLU A 131 10.51 12.84 -3.28
C GLU A 131 9.51 13.27 -4.36
N GLU A 132 9.80 13.00 -5.63
CA GLU A 132 8.88 13.29 -6.72
C GLU A 132 7.58 12.49 -6.59
N ILE A 133 7.68 11.18 -6.31
CA ILE A 133 6.51 10.32 -6.07
C ILE A 133 5.69 10.87 -4.90
N GLN A 134 6.33 11.26 -3.79
CA GLN A 134 5.65 11.82 -2.63
C GLN A 134 4.95 13.15 -2.97
N ARG A 135 5.61 14.07 -3.69
CA ARG A 135 4.99 15.34 -4.11
C ARG A 135 3.77 15.12 -5.00
N ARG A 136 3.87 14.21 -5.97
CA ARG A 136 2.74 13.86 -6.84
C ARG A 136 1.58 13.26 -6.04
N PHE A 137 1.89 12.49 -5.01
CA PHE A 137 0.90 11.90 -4.12
C PHE A 137 0.21 12.98 -3.26
N ASP A 138 0.96 13.89 -2.66
CA ASP A 138 0.42 14.99 -1.84
C ASP A 138 -0.47 15.93 -2.69
N ALA A 139 -0.11 16.15 -3.97
CA ALA A 139 -0.91 16.92 -4.90
C ALA A 139 -2.25 16.24 -5.26
N GLN A 140 -2.31 14.90 -5.24
CA GLN A 140 -3.57 14.16 -5.45
C GLN A 140 -4.49 14.26 -4.22
N GLU A 141 -3.95 14.17 -3.00
CA GLU A 141 -4.76 14.34 -1.77
C GLU A 141 -5.33 15.76 -1.62
N ALA A 142 -4.70 16.78 -2.19
CA ALA A 142 -5.17 18.17 -2.09
C ALA A 142 -6.41 18.49 -2.98
N ILE A 143 -6.77 17.58 -3.90
CA ILE A 143 -7.87 17.76 -4.85
C ILE A 143 -9.15 17.04 -4.38
N GLU A 144 -9.05 16.15 -3.40
CA GLU A 144 -10.17 15.40 -2.78
C GLU A 144 -10.70 16.08 -1.50
#